data_AF-A0A2K9P1V7-F1
#
_entry.id   AF-A0A2K9P1V7-F1
#
_cell.length_a   1.000
_cell.length_b   1.000
_cell.length_c   1.000
_cell.angle_alpha   90.00
_cell.angle_beta   90.00
_cell.angle_gamma   90.00
#
_symmetry.space_group_name_H-M   'P 1'
#
loop_
_entity.id
_entity.type
_entity.pdbx_description
1 polymer ?
#
loop_
_entity_poly.entity_id
_entity_poly.type
_entity_poly.pdbx_seq_one_letter_code
_entity_poly.pdbx_strand_id
1 'polypeptide(L)'
;MNKAKEILLSDESLTCVLCDGKNVLKSSYSGIRPMLEFISKGTDFSEYSAADRIVGRAAAMLFVLAGVKEVYACVLSKGGEDVLKKHGISYQFGESADTIINRSGNDICPMEKAVMGMDNPDSAYKAILRTVEELRK
;
A
#
# COMPACT_ATOMS: atom_id res chain seq x y z
N MET A 1 -7.31 -12.83 6.02
CA MET A 1 -6.60 -11.62 6.48
C MET A 1 -5.62 -11.95 7.61
N ASN A 2 -6.05 -12.73 8.61
CA ASN A 2 -5.33 -12.93 9.87
C ASN A 2 -3.85 -13.27 9.72
N LYS A 3 -3.48 -14.17 8.79
CA LYS A 3 -2.08 -14.60 8.63
C LYS A 3 -1.13 -13.48 8.17
N ALA A 4 -1.50 -12.66 7.18
CA ALA A 4 -0.63 -11.56 6.73
C ALA A 4 -0.44 -10.52 7.85
N LYS A 5 -1.53 -10.18 8.54
CA LYS A 5 -1.53 -9.28 9.70
C LYS A 5 -0.66 -9.81 10.85
N GLU A 6 -0.86 -11.07 11.26
CA GLU A 6 -0.10 -11.70 12.34
C GLU A 6 1.41 -11.68 12.04
N ILE A 7 1.80 -12.05 10.82
CA ILE A 7 3.20 -12.04 10.40
C ILE A 7 3.77 -10.63 10.47
N LEU A 8 3.07 -9.62 9.92
CA LEU A 8 3.51 -8.23 9.98
C LEU A 8 3.70 -7.78 11.43
N LEU A 9 2.73 -8.04 12.31
CA LEU A 9 2.78 -7.60 13.70
C LEU A 9 3.82 -8.34 14.55
N SER A 10 4.18 -9.57 14.18
CA SER A 10 5.19 -10.38 14.88
C SER A 10 6.63 -9.92 14.63
N ASP A 11 6.87 -9.10 13.60
CA ASP A 11 8.20 -8.67 13.19
C ASP A 11 8.19 -7.19 12.78
N GLU A 12 8.77 -6.34 13.62
CA GLU A 12 8.86 -4.90 13.40
C GLU A 12 9.76 -4.50 12.22
N SER A 13 10.63 -5.40 11.76
CA SER A 13 11.43 -5.16 10.57
C SER A 13 10.62 -5.25 9.27
N LEU A 14 9.42 -5.84 9.32
CA LEU A 14 8.54 -5.98 8.16
C LEU A 14 7.68 -4.73 7.98
N THR A 15 7.66 -4.25 6.74
CA THR A 15 6.85 -3.11 6.31
C THR A 15 5.62 -3.56 5.53
N CYS A 16 5.73 -4.64 4.76
CA CYS A 16 4.65 -5.14 3.90
C CYS A 16 4.69 -6.67 3.81
N VAL A 17 3.53 -7.31 3.91
CA VAL A 17 3.33 -8.76 3.80
C VAL A 17 2.13 -9.05 2.90
N LEU A 18 2.28 -9.96 1.93
CA LEU A 18 1.17 -10.52 1.18
C LEU A 18 1.07 -12.03 1.41
N CYS A 19 -0.14 -12.54 1.60
CA CYS A 19 -0.37 -13.97 1.80
C CYS A 19 -1.71 -14.45 1.20
N ASP A 20 -1.66 -15.55 0.43
CA ASP A 20 -2.81 -16.28 -0.15
C ASP A 20 -3.17 -17.55 0.68
N GLY A 21 -2.58 -17.69 1.86
CA GLY A 21 -2.67 -18.87 2.73
C GLY A 21 -1.54 -19.88 2.54
N LYS A 22 -1.02 -20.04 1.32
CA LYS A 22 0.07 -20.99 0.97
C LYS A 22 1.42 -20.30 0.87
N ASN A 23 1.46 -19.21 0.10
CA ASN A 23 2.61 -18.38 -0.16
C ASN A 23 2.61 -17.17 0.77
N VAL A 24 3.80 -16.74 1.18
CA VAL A 24 3.99 -15.52 1.95
C VAL A 24 5.10 -14.71 1.28
N LEU A 25 4.76 -13.50 0.85
CA LEU A 25 5.73 -12.50 0.40
C LEU A 25 5.93 -11.51 1.54
N LYS A 26 7.19 -11.19 1.84
CA LYS A 26 7.56 -10.26 2.90
C LYS A 26 8.50 -9.22 2.33
N SER A 27 8.40 -7.99 2.84
CA SER A 27 9.36 -6.95 2.56
C SER A 27 9.61 -6.11 3.81
N SER A 28 10.86 -5.66 3.92
CA SER A 28 11.32 -4.65 4.89
C SER A 28 11.62 -3.33 4.20
N TYR A 29 11.31 -3.19 2.90
CA TYR A 29 11.53 -1.95 2.18
C TYR A 29 10.48 -0.92 2.55
N SER A 30 10.94 0.31 2.72
CA SER A 30 10.12 1.41 3.18
C SER A 30 9.33 2.08 2.05
N GLY A 31 8.19 2.67 2.41
CA GLY A 31 7.29 3.32 1.45
C GLY A 31 6.62 2.32 0.50
N ILE A 32 6.34 2.77 -0.73
CA ILE A 32 5.58 1.97 -1.72
C ILE A 32 6.45 0.99 -2.53
N ARG A 33 7.75 0.93 -2.24
CA ARG A 33 8.72 0.07 -2.95
C ARG A 33 8.32 -1.42 -2.97
N PRO A 34 7.87 -2.04 -1.86
CA PRO A 34 7.47 -3.45 -1.88
C PRO A 34 6.45 -3.73 -2.99
N MET A 35 5.39 -2.92 -3.07
CA MET A 35 4.32 -3.11 -4.04
C MET A 35 4.77 -2.86 -5.48
N LEU A 36 5.66 -1.90 -5.74
CA LEU A 36 6.21 -1.72 -7.09
C LEU A 36 6.98 -2.95 -7.56
N GLU A 37 7.81 -3.54 -6.69
CA GLU A 37 8.57 -4.74 -7.02
C GLU A 37 7.65 -5.95 -7.22
N PHE A 38 6.59 -6.08 -6.41
CA PHE A 38 5.61 -7.16 -6.53
C PHE A 38 4.79 -7.05 -7.83
N ILE A 39 4.29 -5.86 -8.17
CA ILE A 39 3.52 -5.64 -9.40
C ILE A 39 4.39 -5.87 -10.64
N SER A 40 5.66 -5.44 -10.62
CA SER A 40 6.57 -5.61 -11.78
C SER A 40 6.85 -7.07 -12.15
N LYS A 41 6.61 -8.01 -11.22
CA LYS A 41 6.80 -9.45 -11.46
C LYS A 41 5.62 -10.10 -12.19
N GLY A 42 4.52 -9.38 -12.38
CA GLY A 42 3.33 -9.88 -13.07
C GLY A 42 2.58 -10.97 -12.29
N THR A 43 2.79 -11.05 -10.98
CA THR A 43 2.08 -11.99 -10.11
C THR A 43 0.61 -11.58 -9.98
N ASP A 44 -0.30 -12.54 -10.11
CA ASP A 44 -1.70 -12.34 -9.77
C ASP A 44 -1.89 -12.35 -8.25
N PHE A 45 -2.39 -11.24 -7.70
CA PHE A 45 -2.63 -11.09 -6.27
C PHE A 45 -4.12 -11.19 -5.89
N SER A 46 -5.00 -11.65 -6.78
CA SER A 46 -6.46 -11.72 -6.54
C SER A 46 -6.84 -12.48 -5.26
N GLU A 47 -6.10 -13.53 -4.92
CA GLU A 47 -6.34 -14.37 -3.75
C GLU A 47 -5.54 -13.93 -2.51
N TYR A 48 -4.73 -12.87 -2.63
CA TYR A 48 -3.85 -12.43 -1.55
C TYR A 48 -4.56 -11.45 -0.63
N SER A 49 -4.27 -11.62 0.66
CA SER A 49 -4.45 -10.60 1.69
C SER A 49 -3.13 -9.84 1.88
N ALA A 50 -3.21 -8.52 1.98
CA ALA A 50 -2.07 -7.66 2.25
C ALA A 50 -2.10 -7.15 3.70
N ALA A 51 -0.93 -6.95 4.29
CA ALA A 51 -0.75 -6.24 5.54
C ALA A 51 0.42 -5.27 5.39
N ASP A 52 0.21 -3.99 5.69
CA ASP A 52 1.21 -2.94 5.56
C ASP A 52 1.24 -2.04 6.80
N ARG A 53 2.40 -1.49 7.13
CA ARG A 53 2.53 -0.57 8.28
C ARG A 53 1.82 0.75 8.01
N ILE A 54 1.92 1.29 6.80
CA ILE A 54 1.36 2.61 6.47
C ILE A 54 0.66 2.54 5.12
N VAL A 55 -0.67 2.63 5.14
CA VAL A 55 -1.49 2.66 3.93
C VAL A 55 -1.99 4.08 3.67
N GLY A 56 -1.25 4.73 2.77
CA GLY A 56 -1.64 5.96 2.11
C GLY A 56 -2.54 5.73 0.89
N ARG A 57 -3.08 6.81 0.31
CA ARG A 57 -3.80 6.78 -0.98
C ARG A 57 -2.99 6.06 -2.07
N ALA A 58 -1.69 6.34 -2.14
CA ALA A 58 -0.81 5.72 -3.13
C ALA A 58 -0.69 4.20 -2.93
N ALA A 59 -0.46 3.75 -1.69
CA ALA A 59 -0.38 2.32 -1.38
C ALA A 59 -1.71 1.61 -1.67
N ALA A 60 -2.84 2.22 -1.29
CA ALA A 60 -4.18 1.72 -1.61
C ALA A 60 -4.40 1.54 -3.11
N MET A 61 -3.97 2.50 -3.94
CA MET A 61 -4.05 2.37 -5.40
C MET A 61 -3.23 1.20 -5.94
N LEU A 62 -2.04 0.96 -5.38
CA LEU A 62 -1.21 -0.18 -5.76
C LEU A 62 -1.86 -1.51 -5.35
N PHE A 63 -2.49 -1.58 -4.18
CA PHE A 63 -3.24 -2.76 -3.75
C PHE A 63 -4.43 -3.05 -4.67
N VAL A 64 -5.19 -2.00 -5.03
CA VAL A 64 -6.29 -2.13 -5.99
C VAL A 64 -5.77 -2.60 -7.35
N LEU A 65 -4.69 -1.99 -7.86
CA LEU A 65 -4.10 -2.39 -9.15
C LEU A 65 -3.61 -3.85 -9.12
N ALA A 66 -3.03 -4.28 -8.01
CA ALA A 66 -2.59 -5.66 -7.81
C ALA A 66 -3.78 -6.64 -7.68
N GLY A 67 -4.98 -6.15 -7.38
CA GLY A 67 -6.18 -6.96 -7.22
C GLY A 67 -6.28 -7.64 -5.85
N VAL A 68 -5.54 -7.21 -4.82
CA VAL A 68 -5.60 -7.88 -3.50
C VAL A 68 -7.02 -7.87 -2.94
N LYS A 69 -7.42 -8.96 -2.31
CA LYS A 69 -8.78 -9.12 -1.79
C LYS A 69 -9.07 -8.25 -0.57
N GLU A 70 -8.06 -8.09 0.28
CA GLU A 70 -8.20 -7.38 1.54
C GLU A 70 -6.87 -6.82 2.06
N VAL A 71 -6.95 -5.73 2.82
CA VAL A 71 -5.78 -5.00 3.34
C VAL A 71 -5.90 -4.78 4.85
N TYR A 72 -4.88 -5.16 5.60
CA TYR A 72 -4.66 -4.65 6.95
C TYR A 72 -3.64 -3.51 6.93
N ALA A 73 -3.94 -2.41 7.60
CA ALA A 73 -3.03 -1.28 7.78
C ALA A 73 -2.73 -1.08 9.28
N CYS A 74 -1.48 -0.92 9.70
CA CYS A 74 -1.26 -0.40 11.06
C CYS A 74 -1.78 1.03 11.16
N VAL A 75 -1.43 1.88 10.19
CA VAL A 75 -1.97 3.24 10.02
C VAL A 75 -2.62 3.37 8.65
N LEU A 76 -3.88 3.81 8.60
CA LEU A 76 -4.62 4.07 7.37
C LEU A 76 -4.97 5.55 7.25
N SER A 77 -4.59 6.17 6.13
CA SER A 77 -5.04 7.54 5.83
C SER A 77 -6.49 7.57 5.36
N LYS A 78 -7.19 8.70 5.54
CA LYS A 78 -8.52 8.95 4.93
C LYS A 78 -8.49 8.74 3.42
N GLY A 79 -7.46 9.27 2.74
CA GLY A 79 -7.28 9.10 1.31
C GLY A 79 -7.10 7.64 0.87
N GLY A 80 -6.42 6.82 1.69
CA GLY A 80 -6.30 5.38 1.49
C GLY A 80 -7.61 4.65 1.73
N GLU A 81 -8.30 4.97 2.82
CA GLU A 81 -9.61 4.39 3.15
C GLU A 81 -10.63 4.63 2.03
N ASP A 82 -10.70 5.85 1.51
CA ASP A 82 -11.61 6.21 0.41
C ASP A 82 -11.35 5.38 -0.85
N VAL A 83 -10.06 5.14 -1.18
CA VAL A 83 -9.69 4.30 -2.32
C VAL A 83 -10.13 2.85 -2.11
N LEU A 84 -9.86 2.28 -0.93
CA LEU A 84 -10.21 0.90 -0.62
C LEU A 84 -11.74 0.70 -0.66
N LYS A 85 -12.50 1.62 -0.03
CA LYS A 85 -13.97 1.62 -0.07
C LYS A 85 -14.50 1.68 -1.50
N LYS A 86 -14.03 2.64 -2.28
CA LYS A 86 -14.51 2.89 -3.65
C LYS A 86 -14.28 1.70 -4.59
N HIS A 87 -13.21 0.96 -4.36
CA HIS A 87 -12.86 -0.23 -5.17
C HIS A 87 -13.31 -1.55 -4.54
N GLY A 88 -14.06 -1.51 -3.44
CA GLY A 88 -14.63 -2.71 -2.81
C GLY A 88 -13.59 -3.62 -2.16
N ILE A 89 -12.40 -3.10 -1.81
CA ILE A 89 -11.39 -3.86 -1.09
C ILE A 89 -11.78 -3.91 0.39
N SER A 90 -11.85 -5.11 0.95
CA SER A 90 -12.09 -5.27 2.39
C SER A 90 -10.87 -4.78 3.17
N TYR A 91 -11.07 -4.09 4.29
CA TYR A 91 -9.94 -3.57 5.03
C TYR A 91 -10.14 -3.55 6.55
N GLN A 92 -9.03 -3.59 7.25
CA GLN A 92 -8.93 -3.34 8.68
C GLN A 92 -7.76 -2.40 8.94
N PHE A 93 -7.85 -1.61 10.00
CA PHE A 93 -6.76 -0.75 10.41
C PHE A 93 -6.60 -0.71 11.93
N GLY A 94 -5.40 -0.37 12.40
CA GLY A 94 -5.15 -0.06 13.81
C GLY A 94 -5.52 1.38 14.12
N GLU A 95 -4.88 2.32 13.43
CA GLU A 95 -5.04 3.75 13.61
C GLU A 95 -5.45 4.43 12.29
N SER A 96 -6.21 5.52 12.41
CA SER A 96 -6.59 6.37 11.29
C SER A 96 -5.78 7.67 11.30
N ALA A 97 -5.34 8.13 10.13
CA ALA A 97 -4.69 9.42 9.95
C ALA A 97 -5.42 10.27 8.91
N ASP A 98 -5.34 11.60 9.00
CA ASP A 98 -5.90 12.48 7.97
C ASP A 98 -5.15 12.35 6.65
N THR A 99 -3.82 12.32 6.70
CA THR A 99 -2.92 12.17 5.55
C THR A 99 -1.62 11.51 5.97
N ILE A 100 -0.93 10.85 5.04
CA ILE A 100 0.43 10.34 5.28
C ILE A 100 1.45 11.46 5.05
N ILE A 101 2.26 11.74 6.07
CA ILE A 101 3.34 12.71 6.02
C ILE A 101 4.64 12.08 5.51
N ASN A 102 5.53 12.88 4.94
CA ASN A 102 6.85 12.42 4.51
C ASN A 102 7.74 12.08 5.73
N ARG A 103 8.88 11.43 5.47
CA ARG A 103 9.82 11.02 6.54
C ARG A 103 10.43 12.19 7.31
N SER A 104 10.53 13.36 6.67
CA SER A 104 11.04 14.59 7.29
C SER A 104 10.01 15.26 8.19
N GLY A 105 8.75 14.82 8.16
CA GLY A 105 7.65 15.37 8.96
C GLY A 105 7.25 16.80 8.59
N ASN A 106 7.72 17.33 7.46
CA ASN A 106 7.54 18.74 7.09
C ASN A 106 6.52 18.96 5.97
N ASP A 107 6.07 17.89 5.32
CA ASP A 107 5.14 17.94 4.20
C ASP A 107 4.41 16.61 4.02
N ILE A 108 3.36 16.59 3.20
CA ILE A 108 2.66 15.35 2.80
C ILE A 108 3.63 14.47 2.02
N CYS A 109 3.54 13.16 2.23
CA CYS A 109 4.30 12.17 1.49
C CYS A 109 4.20 12.42 -0.03
N PRO A 110 5.31 12.47 -0.78
CA PRO A 110 5.28 12.78 -2.20
C PRO A 110 4.45 11.75 -2.99
N MET A 111 4.42 10.50 -2.55
CA MET A 111 3.58 9.46 -3.16
C MET A 111 2.09 9.76 -2.97
N GLU A 112 1.71 10.18 -1.76
CA GLU A 112 0.33 10.57 -1.42
C GLU A 112 -0.14 11.75 -2.29
N LYS A 113 0.71 12.78 -2.41
CA LYS A 113 0.45 13.95 -3.25
C LYS A 113 0.30 13.59 -4.73
N ALA A 114 1.16 12.72 -5.24
CA ALA A 114 1.20 12.36 -6.66
C ALA A 114 -0.12 11.77 -7.17
N VAL A 115 -0.91 11.15 -6.28
CA VAL A 115 -2.18 10.50 -6.64
C VAL A 115 -3.40 11.20 -6.06
N MET A 116 -3.24 12.40 -5.51
CA MET A 116 -4.33 13.17 -4.93
C MET A 116 -5.40 13.46 -5.99
N GLY A 117 -6.66 13.14 -5.68
CA GLY A 117 -7.78 13.31 -6.61
C GLY A 117 -7.83 12.32 -7.79
N MET A 118 -6.86 11.41 -7.94
CA MET A 118 -6.88 10.39 -8.99
C MET A 118 -7.73 9.20 -8.55
N ASP A 119 -8.59 8.67 -9.42
CA ASP A 119 -9.44 7.52 -9.09
C ASP A 119 -9.06 6.23 -9.83
N ASN A 120 -8.39 6.34 -10.98
CA ASN A 120 -8.02 5.19 -11.79
C ASN A 120 -6.65 4.62 -11.33
N PRO A 121 -6.58 3.34 -10.92
CA PRO A 121 -5.35 2.72 -10.44
C PRO A 121 -4.20 2.71 -11.46
N ASP A 122 -4.47 2.47 -12.74
CA ASP A 122 -3.44 2.49 -13.80
C ASP A 122 -2.80 3.87 -13.95
N SER A 123 -3.61 4.91 -13.91
CA SER A 123 -3.16 6.30 -13.99
C SER A 123 -2.36 6.67 -12.74
N ALA A 124 -2.84 6.25 -11.56
CA ALA A 124 -2.13 6.45 -10.29
C ALA A 124 -0.77 5.74 -10.29
N TYR A 125 -0.68 4.51 -10.82
CA TYR A 125 0.57 3.78 -10.94
C TYR A 125 1.59 4.50 -11.82
N LYS A 126 1.16 5.02 -12.98
CA LYS A 126 2.02 5.84 -13.85
C LYS A 126 2.52 7.10 -13.14
N ALA A 127 1.65 7.78 -12.39
CA ALA A 127 2.04 8.96 -11.62
C ALA A 127 3.06 8.61 -10.53
N ILE A 128 2.85 7.51 -9.79
CA ILE A 128 3.78 7.02 -8.77
C ILE A 128 5.16 6.70 -9.38
N LEU A 129 5.20 5.97 -10.50
CA LEU A 129 6.46 5.65 -11.17
C LEU A 129 7.23 6.91 -11.57
N ARG A 130 6.55 7.89 -12.16
CA ARG A 130 7.15 9.18 -12.50
C ARG A 130 7.72 9.90 -11.28
N THR A 131 6.96 9.97 -10.18
CA THR A 131 7.43 10.63 -8.95
C THR A 131 8.63 9.88 -8.35
N VAL A 132 8.66 8.54 -8.41
CA VAL A 132 9.83 7.76 -7.96
C VAL A 132 11.06 8.08 -8.81
N GLU A 133 10.93 8.23 -10.13
CA GLU A 133 12.03 8.63 -11.01
C GLU A 133 12.52 10.05 -10.71
N GLU A 134 11.61 10.99 -10.46
CA GLU A 134 11.94 12.38 -10.11
C GLU A 134 12.70 12.48 -8.77
N LEU A 135 12.35 11.66 -7.78
CA LEU A 135 13.00 11.64 -6.46
C LEU A 135 14.34 10.88 -6.43
N ARG A 136 14.67 10.14 -7.48
CA ARG A 136 15.96 9.44 -7.61
C ARG A 136 17.05 10.30 -8.24
N LYS A 137 16.68 11.42 -8.87
CA LYS A 137 17.60 12.40 -9.45
C LYS A 137 18.19 13.27 -8.35
#